data_AF-A0A1R3G6R6-F1
#
_entry.id   AF-A0A1R3G6R6-F1
#
_cell.length_a   1.000
_cell.length_b   1.000
_cell.length_c   1.000
_cell.angle_alpha   90.00
_cell.angle_beta   90.00
_cell.angle_gamma   90.00
#
_symmetry.space_group_name_H-M   'P 1'
#
loop_
_entity.id
_entity.type
_entity.pdbx_description
1 polymer ?
#
loop_
_entity_poly.entity_id
_entity_poly.type
_entity_poly.pdbx_seq_one_letter_code
_entity_poly.pdbx_strand_id
1 'polypeptide(L)'
;MAVSGFEGFEKRLELHFFGDDPVVNNMEMGLRLLDFESLEKVLHAVQCTVVSAVGNHFFDAYVLSESSLFVYPTKIIIKTCGTTQLLKSIRPLIHFANNLGLTLCGCRYTRGSFIFPKAQPFPHTHFKEEVIYIEEQIPNNLCYRKASVMPSKLPSYSWHVFTASDQTYMPRFALKSPDVNFTVEVCMTELDRNLARKFFKKAGDSKTGDSAGKDMTALTGVDNINPGAIICDFAFDPCGYSMNGIDGDRYSTIHVTPEDGYSYASFECVGSIYDDADDIVGVLKRAVQVFRPATLTVSTTSTSHEVWTRVAHAMEPLGLKCRSCVMDEFPAAGSIVFQSFTAARRK
;
A
#
# COMPACT_ATOMS: atom_id res chain seq x y z
N MET A 1 -20.77 2.29 -14.72
CA MET A 1 -19.96 1.14 -14.26
C MET A 1 -19.57 0.32 -15.46
N ALA A 2 -18.32 -0.16 -15.52
CA ALA A 2 -17.92 -1.09 -16.57
C ALA A 2 -18.83 -2.33 -16.57
N VAL A 3 -18.87 -3.05 -17.69
CA VAL A 3 -19.55 -4.37 -17.77
C VAL A 3 -18.90 -5.39 -16.81
N SER A 4 -17.69 -5.09 -16.30
CA SER A 4 -16.96 -5.80 -15.24
C SER A 4 -17.11 -5.13 -13.87
N GLY A 5 -16.95 -5.90 -12.79
CA GLY A 5 -16.92 -5.39 -11.40
C GLY A 5 -15.76 -4.42 -11.11
N PHE A 6 -15.72 -3.87 -9.90
CA PHE A 6 -14.65 -2.97 -9.44
C PHE A 6 -13.36 -3.76 -9.13
N GLU A 7 -12.22 -3.27 -9.62
CA GLU A 7 -10.91 -3.89 -9.33
C GLU A 7 -10.40 -3.45 -7.95
N GLY A 8 -10.52 -4.33 -6.96
CA GLY A 8 -9.98 -4.08 -5.62
C GLY A 8 -8.45 -4.13 -5.55
N PHE A 9 -7.79 -4.98 -6.37
CA PHE A 9 -6.34 -5.12 -6.28
C PHE A 9 -5.60 -3.81 -6.57
N GLU A 10 -4.76 -3.46 -5.62
CA GLU A 10 -4.06 -2.19 -5.65
C GLU A 10 -2.76 -2.26 -6.45
N LYS A 11 -2.42 -1.10 -6.99
CA LYS A 11 -1.10 -0.76 -7.52
C LYS A 11 -0.43 0.11 -6.48
N ARG A 12 0.82 -0.17 -6.13
CA ARG A 12 1.59 0.58 -5.14
C ARG A 12 2.87 1.10 -5.75
N LEU A 13 3.09 2.41 -5.66
CA LEU A 13 4.32 3.08 -6.09
C LEU A 13 4.92 3.80 -4.89
N GLU A 14 6.21 3.57 -4.67
CA GLU A 14 7.00 4.25 -3.66
C GLU A 14 8.24 4.86 -4.32
N LEU A 15 8.39 6.17 -4.14
CA LEU A 15 9.49 6.96 -4.67
C LEU A 15 10.29 7.55 -3.52
N HIS A 16 11.60 7.43 -3.60
CA HIS A 16 12.54 7.99 -2.64
C HIS A 16 13.40 9.06 -3.29
N PHE A 17 13.63 10.13 -2.55
CA PHE A 17 14.32 11.31 -3.00
C PHE A 17 15.45 11.71 -2.05
N PHE A 18 16.44 12.43 -2.57
CA PHE A 18 17.50 13.05 -1.80
C PHE A 18 17.82 14.42 -2.39
N GLY A 19 18.36 15.33 -1.59
CA GLY A 19 18.79 16.64 -2.06
C GLY A 19 19.17 17.54 -0.90
N ASP A 20 19.60 18.74 -1.23
CA ASP A 20 19.85 19.80 -0.26
C ASP A 20 18.50 20.37 0.19
N ASP A 21 17.90 19.70 1.19
CA ASP A 21 16.60 20.08 1.74
C ASP A 21 16.68 21.49 2.36
N PRO A 22 15.83 22.46 1.95
CA PRO A 22 15.73 23.72 2.65
C PRO A 22 15.24 23.46 4.09
N VAL A 23 16.16 23.63 5.05
CA VAL A 23 15.83 23.53 6.48
C VAL A 23 14.90 24.68 6.86
N VAL A 24 13.64 24.39 7.14
CA VAL A 24 12.65 25.35 7.65
C VAL A 24 12.45 25.09 9.13
N ASN A 25 12.65 26.10 9.99
CA ASN A 25 12.50 25.98 11.45
C ASN A 25 13.33 24.81 12.07
N ASN A 26 14.55 24.58 11.57
CA ASN A 26 15.43 23.46 11.96
C ASN A 26 14.88 22.05 11.63
N MET A 27 13.94 21.93 10.69
CA MET A 27 13.36 20.66 10.25
C MET A 27 13.51 20.47 8.73
N GLU A 28 13.95 19.27 8.34
CA GLU A 28 13.95 18.77 6.95
C GLU A 28 12.48 18.53 6.54
N MET A 29 11.88 19.44 5.76
CA MET A 29 10.48 19.35 5.32
C MET A 29 10.35 18.63 3.97
N GLY A 30 11.35 18.76 3.10
CA GLY A 30 11.44 18.08 1.81
C GLY A 30 10.14 18.12 1.00
N LEU A 31 9.65 16.96 0.57
CA LEU A 31 8.42 16.81 -0.24
C LEU A 31 7.15 17.32 0.47
N ARG A 32 7.18 17.56 1.78
CA ARG A 32 6.04 18.17 2.49
C ARG A 32 5.89 19.66 2.20
N LEU A 33 6.86 20.27 1.51
CA LEU A 33 6.76 21.62 0.97
C LEU A 33 5.99 21.67 -0.37
N LEU A 34 5.60 20.52 -0.92
CA LEU A 34 4.69 20.49 -2.07
C LEU A 34 3.36 21.14 -1.69
N ASP A 35 2.99 22.18 -2.43
CA ASP A 35 1.68 22.77 -2.28
C ASP A 35 0.57 21.79 -2.72
N PHE A 36 -0.64 22.03 -2.20
CA PHE A 36 -1.77 21.16 -2.48
C PHE A 36 -2.14 21.16 -3.97
N GLU A 37 -1.97 22.29 -4.67
CA GLU A 37 -2.26 22.39 -6.11
C GLU A 37 -1.35 21.47 -6.95
N SER A 38 -0.08 21.35 -6.56
CA SER A 38 0.89 20.45 -7.19
C SER A 38 0.51 18.99 -6.92
N LEU A 39 0.10 18.65 -5.70
CA LEU A 39 -0.43 17.32 -5.37
C LEU A 39 -1.70 17.01 -6.16
N GLU A 40 -2.63 17.95 -6.27
CA GLU A 40 -3.84 17.79 -7.09
C GLU A 40 -3.52 17.56 -8.56
N LYS A 41 -2.53 18.26 -9.14
CA LYS A 41 -2.08 18.03 -10.52
C LYS A 41 -1.56 16.59 -10.71
N VAL A 42 -0.82 16.06 -9.74
CA VAL A 42 -0.37 14.65 -9.76
C VAL A 42 -1.58 13.71 -9.71
N LEU A 43 -2.51 13.94 -8.78
CA LEU A 43 -3.67 13.09 -8.57
C LEU A 43 -4.64 13.12 -9.75
N HIS A 44 -4.84 14.28 -10.38
CA HIS A 44 -5.63 14.41 -11.60
C HIS A 44 -5.01 13.64 -12.78
N ALA A 45 -3.68 13.59 -12.89
CA ALA A 45 -3.01 12.81 -13.93
C ALA A 45 -3.29 11.29 -13.81
N VAL A 46 -3.65 10.83 -12.62
CA VAL A 46 -4.05 9.44 -12.33
C VAL A 46 -5.54 9.33 -12.00
N GLN A 47 -6.35 10.35 -12.26
CA GLN A 47 -7.81 10.34 -12.07
C GLN A 47 -8.27 10.08 -10.62
N CYS A 48 -7.50 10.56 -9.65
CA CYS A 48 -7.81 10.51 -8.22
C CYS A 48 -8.03 11.92 -7.66
N THR A 49 -8.71 12.01 -6.53
CA THR A 49 -8.86 13.24 -5.73
C THR A 49 -8.65 12.93 -4.26
N VAL A 50 -8.29 13.94 -3.45
CA VAL A 50 -8.25 13.80 -1.99
C VAL A 50 -9.67 13.91 -1.45
N VAL A 51 -10.06 12.97 -0.59
CA VAL A 51 -11.38 12.99 0.10
C VAL A 51 -11.26 13.27 1.58
N SER A 52 -10.13 12.94 2.21
CA SER A 52 -9.84 13.26 3.61
C SER A 52 -8.34 13.31 3.83
N ALA A 53 -7.89 14.01 4.88
CA ALA A 53 -6.47 14.22 5.14
C ALA A 53 -6.16 14.24 6.64
N VAL A 54 -4.99 13.73 7.00
CA VAL A 54 -4.43 13.80 8.35
C VAL A 54 -2.92 13.94 8.24
N GLY A 55 -2.28 14.61 9.18
CA GLY A 55 -0.83 14.75 9.19
C GLY A 55 -0.29 14.82 10.61
N ASN A 56 0.99 14.55 10.76
CA ASN A 56 1.72 14.73 12.01
C ASN A 56 3.08 15.37 11.76
N HIS A 57 3.98 15.30 12.73
CA HIS A 57 5.30 15.90 12.60
C HIS A 57 6.19 15.19 11.56
N PHE A 58 5.93 13.91 11.25
CA PHE A 58 6.75 13.10 10.36
C PHE A 58 6.28 13.13 8.89
N PHE A 59 4.97 13.06 8.65
CA PHE A 59 4.42 12.98 7.29
C PHE A 59 2.96 13.42 7.23
N ASP A 60 2.50 13.63 6.00
CA ASP A 60 1.11 13.91 5.66
C ASP A 60 0.48 12.70 4.95
N ALA A 61 -0.76 12.37 5.29
CA ALA A 61 -1.50 11.22 4.77
C ALA A 61 -2.85 11.67 4.23
N TYR A 62 -3.16 11.23 3.01
CA TYR A 62 -4.36 11.60 2.27
C TYR A 62 -5.14 10.34 1.91
N VAL A 63 -6.39 10.29 2.32
CA VAL A 63 -7.34 9.31 1.79
C VAL A 63 -7.76 9.83 0.42
N LEU A 64 -7.61 8.98 -0.60
CA LEU A 64 -7.96 9.30 -1.97
C LEU A 64 -9.31 8.70 -2.33
N SER A 65 -9.94 9.23 -3.39
CA SER A 65 -11.14 8.65 -3.99
C SER A 65 -10.96 7.19 -4.44
N GLU A 66 -9.71 6.76 -4.66
CA GLU A 66 -9.33 5.44 -5.17
C GLU A 66 -8.12 4.86 -4.43
N SER A 67 -8.01 5.00 -3.08
CA SER A 67 -7.00 4.44 -2.14
C SER A 67 -6.30 5.53 -1.29
N SER A 68 -4.96 5.67 -1.32
CA SER A 68 -4.20 6.46 -0.34
C SER A 68 -2.87 7.05 -0.86
N LEU A 69 -2.46 8.19 -0.29
CA LEU A 69 -1.18 8.87 -0.54
C LEU A 69 -0.51 9.25 0.79
N PHE A 70 0.80 9.00 0.90
CA PHE A 70 1.64 9.38 2.03
C PHE A 70 2.83 10.21 1.56
N VAL A 71 3.06 11.35 2.21
CA VAL A 71 4.11 12.32 1.86
C VAL A 71 5.02 12.54 3.07
N TYR A 72 6.19 11.90 3.03
CA TYR A 72 7.30 12.13 3.95
C TYR A 72 8.29 13.14 3.33
N PRO A 73 9.22 13.73 4.10
CA PRO A 73 10.22 14.65 3.55
C PRO A 73 11.02 14.09 2.37
N THR A 74 11.36 12.80 2.39
CA THR A 74 12.20 12.17 1.36
C THR A 74 11.55 10.97 0.67
N LYS A 75 10.27 10.70 0.95
CA LYS A 75 9.56 9.52 0.44
C LYS A 75 8.10 9.83 0.14
N ILE A 76 7.62 9.44 -1.03
CA ILE A 76 6.19 9.43 -1.36
C ILE A 76 5.75 8.00 -1.63
N ILE A 77 4.61 7.62 -1.06
CA ILE A 77 3.94 6.35 -1.34
C ILE A 77 2.54 6.67 -1.84
N ILE A 78 2.22 6.22 -3.05
CA ILE A 78 0.88 6.34 -3.62
C ILE A 78 0.37 4.94 -3.96
N LYS A 79 -0.82 4.64 -3.46
CA LYS A 79 -1.55 3.41 -3.74
C LYS A 79 -2.86 3.77 -4.41
N THR A 80 -3.23 2.97 -5.41
CA THR A 80 -4.47 3.19 -6.16
C THR A 80 -5.12 1.87 -6.57
N CYS A 81 -6.45 1.82 -6.56
CA CYS A 81 -7.25 0.68 -7.03
C CYS A 81 -8.02 1.03 -8.32
N GLY A 82 -8.97 0.18 -8.71
CA GLY A 82 -9.79 0.37 -9.90
C GLY A 82 -8.99 0.34 -11.20
N THR A 83 -9.37 1.23 -12.12
CA THR A 83 -8.70 1.43 -13.42
C THR A 83 -7.69 2.57 -13.40
N THR A 84 -7.32 3.05 -12.22
CA THR A 84 -6.38 4.17 -12.05
C THR A 84 -5.03 3.88 -12.72
N GLN A 85 -4.53 4.88 -13.45
CA GLN A 85 -3.29 4.81 -14.22
C GLN A 85 -2.06 5.25 -13.40
N LEU A 86 -1.85 4.61 -12.25
CA LEU A 86 -0.87 4.99 -11.22
C LEU A 86 0.49 5.46 -11.75
N LEU A 87 1.08 4.73 -12.70
CA LEU A 87 2.43 5.03 -13.18
C LEU A 87 2.54 6.39 -13.87
N LYS A 88 1.42 6.96 -14.34
CA LYS A 88 1.40 8.33 -14.89
C LYS A 88 1.73 9.40 -13.84
N SER A 89 1.68 9.07 -12.54
CA SER A 89 2.12 9.96 -11.46
C SER A 89 3.63 10.16 -11.39
N ILE A 90 4.45 9.24 -11.92
CA ILE A 90 5.91 9.24 -11.75
C ILE A 90 6.51 10.56 -12.26
N ARG A 91 6.20 10.94 -13.49
CA ARG A 91 6.80 12.12 -14.12
C ARG A 91 6.38 13.45 -13.44
N PRO A 92 5.09 13.69 -13.16
CA PRO A 92 4.67 14.84 -12.35
C PRO A 92 5.34 14.88 -10.96
N LEU A 93 5.42 13.75 -10.25
CA LEU A 93 6.07 13.68 -8.93
C LEU A 93 7.55 14.06 -9.01
N ILE A 94 8.29 13.51 -9.97
CA ILE A 94 9.71 13.86 -10.19
C ILE A 94 9.84 15.35 -10.53
N HIS A 95 8.96 15.88 -11.38
CA HIS A 95 9.01 17.29 -11.77
C HIS A 95 8.87 18.22 -10.56
N PHE A 96 7.85 18.00 -9.72
CA PHE A 96 7.62 18.84 -8.55
C PHE A 96 8.69 18.65 -7.46
N ALA A 97 9.18 17.43 -7.25
CA ALA A 97 10.30 17.18 -6.34
C ALA A 97 11.59 17.91 -6.78
N ASN A 98 11.90 17.90 -8.08
CA ASN A 98 13.06 18.62 -8.61
C ASN A 98 12.97 20.13 -8.39
N ASN A 99 11.77 20.71 -8.44
CA ASN A 99 11.55 22.14 -8.14
C ASN A 99 11.86 22.48 -6.67
N LEU A 100 11.83 21.48 -5.78
CA LEU A 100 12.24 21.58 -4.38
C LEU A 100 13.73 21.22 -4.15
N GLY A 101 14.51 21.00 -5.22
CA GLY A 101 15.91 20.57 -5.12
C GLY A 101 16.09 19.09 -4.77
N LEU A 102 15.02 18.29 -4.82
CA LEU A 102 15.04 16.86 -4.50
C LEU A 102 15.13 16.01 -5.77
N THR A 103 16.10 15.12 -5.80
CA THR A 103 16.37 14.19 -6.91
C THR A 103 15.92 12.78 -6.54
N LEU A 104 15.29 12.08 -7.48
CA LEU A 104 14.89 10.68 -7.29
C LEU A 104 16.15 9.79 -7.14
N CYS A 105 16.17 8.94 -6.09
CA CYS A 105 17.22 7.93 -5.87
C CYS A 105 16.68 6.49 -5.76
N GLY A 106 15.38 6.31 -5.56
CA GLY A 106 14.78 4.99 -5.42
C GLY A 106 13.35 4.95 -5.95
N CYS A 107 12.99 3.83 -6.56
CA CYS A 107 11.66 3.55 -7.09
C CYS A 107 11.30 2.10 -6.79
N ARG A 108 10.15 1.87 -6.16
CA ARG A 108 9.58 0.53 -5.94
C ARG A 108 8.14 0.52 -6.40
N TYR A 109 7.82 -0.39 -7.30
CA TYR A 109 6.48 -0.64 -7.79
C TYR A 109 6.08 -2.08 -7.45
N THR A 110 4.94 -2.24 -6.78
CA THR A 110 4.40 -3.56 -6.43
C THR A 110 2.91 -3.65 -6.74
N ARG A 111 2.46 -4.85 -7.13
CA ARG A 111 1.04 -5.19 -7.18
C ARG A 111 0.79 -6.69 -7.16
N GLY A 112 -0.42 -7.06 -6.74
CA GLY A 112 -0.96 -8.40 -6.94
C GLY A 112 -1.38 -8.65 -8.39
N SER A 113 -1.88 -9.86 -8.64
CA SER A 113 -2.61 -10.16 -9.88
C SER A 113 -3.99 -9.53 -9.84
N PHE A 114 -4.38 -8.86 -10.92
CA PHE A 114 -5.71 -8.27 -11.08
C PHE A 114 -6.82 -9.34 -11.14
N ILE A 115 -7.99 -9.02 -10.59
CA ILE A 115 -9.22 -9.81 -10.78
C ILE A 115 -9.75 -9.61 -12.21
N PHE A 116 -9.65 -8.38 -12.73
CA PHE A 116 -10.13 -7.95 -14.04
C PHE A 116 -8.98 -7.42 -14.91
N PRO A 117 -7.97 -8.24 -15.27
CA PRO A 117 -6.78 -7.77 -16.00
C PRO A 117 -7.12 -7.14 -17.36
N LYS A 118 -8.14 -7.63 -18.05
CA LYS A 118 -8.58 -7.09 -19.36
C LYS A 118 -9.22 -5.71 -19.27
N ALA A 119 -9.65 -5.28 -18.08
CA ALA A 119 -10.24 -3.97 -17.86
C ALA A 119 -9.18 -2.90 -17.53
N GLN A 120 -7.93 -3.31 -17.28
CA GLN A 120 -6.87 -2.39 -16.89
C GLN A 120 -6.40 -1.58 -18.10
N PRO A 121 -6.43 -0.24 -18.04
CA PRO A 121 -5.94 0.60 -19.12
C PRO A 121 -4.42 0.64 -19.13
N PHE A 122 -3.83 0.98 -20.28
CA PHE A 122 -2.42 1.33 -20.37
C PHE A 122 -2.04 2.37 -19.29
N PRO A 123 -0.90 2.26 -18.59
CA PRO A 123 0.18 1.28 -18.78
C PRO A 123 0.02 -0.03 -18.00
N HIS A 124 -1.15 -0.33 -17.43
CA HIS A 124 -1.39 -1.46 -16.52
C HIS A 124 -1.95 -2.73 -17.20
N THR A 125 -1.87 -2.79 -18.52
CA THR A 125 -2.36 -3.89 -19.38
C THR A 125 -1.56 -5.18 -19.17
N HIS A 126 -0.27 -5.09 -18.87
CA HIS A 126 0.59 -6.23 -18.55
C HIS A 126 1.83 -5.81 -17.76
N PHE A 127 2.38 -6.69 -16.91
CA PHE A 127 3.54 -6.34 -16.07
C PHE A 127 4.78 -5.94 -16.86
N LYS A 128 5.03 -6.59 -17.99
CA LYS A 128 6.12 -6.19 -18.90
C LYS A 128 5.97 -4.75 -19.39
N GLU A 129 4.75 -4.31 -19.70
CA GLU A 129 4.48 -2.95 -20.17
C GLU A 129 4.61 -1.94 -19.03
N GLU A 130 4.18 -2.31 -17.82
CA GLU A 130 4.39 -1.50 -16.61
C GLU A 130 5.89 -1.27 -16.37
N VAL A 131 6.72 -2.31 -16.49
CA VAL A 131 8.19 -2.19 -16.35
C VAL A 131 8.78 -1.27 -17.42
N ILE A 132 8.45 -1.48 -18.70
CA ILE A 132 8.93 -0.62 -19.79
C ILE A 132 8.55 0.84 -19.53
N TYR A 133 7.29 1.08 -19.16
CA TYR A 133 6.79 2.42 -18.88
C TYR A 133 7.57 3.07 -17.72
N ILE A 134 7.78 2.35 -16.61
CA ILE A 134 8.57 2.87 -15.48
C ILE A 134 9.98 3.23 -15.93
N GLU A 135 10.66 2.34 -16.66
CA GLU A 135 12.03 2.56 -17.11
C GLU A 135 12.17 3.77 -18.05
N GLU A 136 11.15 4.09 -18.82
CA GLU A 136 11.09 5.30 -19.65
C GLU A 136 10.86 6.58 -18.83
N GLN A 137 10.21 6.48 -17.66
CA GLN A 137 9.92 7.65 -16.82
C GLN A 137 10.99 7.96 -15.77
N ILE A 138 11.76 6.97 -15.32
CA ILE A 138 12.78 7.16 -14.28
C ILE A 138 14.16 7.53 -14.87
N PRO A 139 14.98 8.30 -14.13
CA PRO A 139 16.35 8.63 -14.55
C PRO A 139 17.27 7.41 -14.75
N ASN A 140 18.24 7.56 -15.66
CA ASN A 140 19.21 6.49 -15.99
C ASN A 140 20.19 6.17 -14.85
N ASN A 141 20.40 7.08 -13.88
CA ASN A 141 21.28 6.84 -12.73
C ASN A 141 20.70 5.82 -11.73
N LEU A 142 19.39 5.53 -11.78
CA LEU A 142 18.80 4.42 -11.03
C LEU A 142 19.13 3.09 -11.73
N CYS A 143 20.40 2.67 -11.68
CA CYS A 143 20.92 1.54 -12.45
C CYS A 143 20.74 0.18 -11.77
N TYR A 144 20.49 0.13 -10.46
CA TYR A 144 20.25 -1.12 -9.73
C TYR A 144 18.79 -1.55 -9.90
N ARG A 145 18.47 -2.07 -11.08
CA ARG A 145 17.12 -2.44 -11.51
C ARG A 145 16.87 -3.94 -11.42
N LYS A 146 15.67 -4.31 -10.98
CA LYS A 146 15.18 -5.68 -11.06
C LYS A 146 13.66 -5.70 -11.18
N ALA A 147 13.15 -6.50 -12.10
CA ALA A 147 11.74 -6.84 -12.22
C ALA A 147 11.56 -8.35 -12.00
N SER A 148 10.58 -8.75 -11.21
CA SER A 148 10.29 -10.16 -10.92
C SER A 148 8.79 -10.37 -10.77
N VAL A 149 8.32 -11.54 -11.21
CA VAL A 149 6.97 -12.04 -10.93
C VAL A 149 7.13 -13.23 -10.02
N MET A 150 6.68 -13.11 -8.78
CA MET A 150 6.79 -14.13 -7.74
C MET A 150 5.48 -14.93 -7.67
N PRO A 151 5.41 -16.15 -8.23
CA PRO A 151 4.17 -16.90 -8.29
C PRO A 151 3.84 -17.56 -6.96
N SER A 152 2.56 -17.64 -6.63
CA SER A 152 2.09 -18.56 -5.58
C SER A 152 1.74 -19.93 -6.15
N LYS A 153 1.48 -20.91 -5.27
CA LYS A 153 0.88 -22.19 -5.67
C LYS A 153 -0.64 -22.10 -5.91
N LEU A 154 -1.27 -20.98 -5.57
CA LEU A 154 -2.67 -20.73 -5.87
C LEU A 154 -2.77 -20.20 -7.30
N PRO A 155 -3.65 -20.78 -8.14
CA PRO A 155 -3.90 -20.25 -9.47
C PRO A 155 -4.27 -18.77 -9.41
N SER A 156 -3.71 -17.96 -10.30
CA SER A 156 -3.99 -16.53 -10.44
C SER A 156 -3.44 -15.60 -9.34
N TYR A 157 -2.69 -16.08 -8.35
CA TYR A 157 -2.04 -15.20 -7.35
C TYR A 157 -0.52 -15.16 -7.57
N SER A 158 -0.04 -13.99 -7.97
CA SER A 158 1.38 -13.68 -8.12
C SER A 158 1.65 -12.27 -7.61
N TRP A 159 2.85 -12.05 -7.10
CA TRP A 159 3.33 -10.72 -6.71
C TRP A 159 4.27 -10.17 -7.77
N HIS A 160 3.95 -9.01 -8.30
CA HIS A 160 4.72 -8.37 -9.35
C HIS A 160 5.52 -7.24 -8.71
N VAL A 161 6.84 -7.25 -8.91
CA VAL A 161 7.75 -6.31 -8.25
C VAL A 161 8.72 -5.73 -9.27
N PHE A 162 8.79 -4.41 -9.32
CA PHE A 162 9.89 -3.68 -9.94
C PHE A 162 10.58 -2.81 -8.88
N THR A 163 11.91 -2.84 -8.87
CA THR A 163 12.72 -1.97 -8.02
C THR A 163 13.83 -1.34 -8.84
N ALA A 164 14.15 -0.08 -8.58
CA ALA A 164 15.30 0.63 -9.14
C ALA A 164 15.89 1.55 -8.08
N SER A 165 17.22 1.64 -8.00
CA SER A 165 17.90 2.63 -7.16
C SER A 165 19.23 3.08 -7.76
N ASP A 166 19.75 4.20 -7.27
CA ASP A 166 21.10 4.66 -7.59
C ASP A 166 22.17 4.12 -6.61
N GLN A 167 23.45 4.33 -6.92
CA GLN A 167 24.57 3.85 -6.10
C GLN A 167 24.64 4.47 -4.71
N THR A 168 23.99 5.61 -4.54
CA THR A 168 24.01 6.39 -3.32
C THR A 168 22.81 6.07 -2.42
N TYR A 169 21.82 5.33 -2.91
CA TYR A 169 20.64 4.90 -2.17
C TYR A 169 21.00 3.95 -1.03
N MET A 170 21.64 2.81 -1.30
CA MET A 170 21.90 1.77 -0.29
C MET A 170 22.79 2.25 0.88
N PRO A 171 23.93 2.94 0.66
CA PRO A 171 24.72 3.47 1.78
C PRO A 171 23.97 4.49 2.62
N ARG A 172 23.07 5.29 2.02
CA ARG A 172 22.31 6.33 2.71
C ARG A 172 21.08 5.79 3.43
N PHE A 173 20.42 4.78 2.87
CA PHE A 173 19.38 4.02 3.55
C PHE A 173 19.95 3.50 4.87
N ALA A 174 21.08 2.78 4.83
CA ALA A 174 21.75 2.25 6.02
C ALA A 174 22.26 3.31 7.02
N LEU A 175 22.53 4.55 6.59
CA LEU A 175 23.08 5.63 7.44
C LEU A 175 22.01 6.49 8.14
N LYS A 176 20.90 6.85 7.47
CA LYS A 176 19.83 7.69 8.05
C LYS A 176 18.71 6.86 8.71
N SER A 177 18.52 5.62 8.29
CA SER A 177 17.63 4.65 8.96
C SER A 177 18.34 3.30 8.92
N PRO A 178 18.99 2.83 10.01
CA PRO A 178 19.49 1.45 10.01
C PRO A 178 18.38 0.55 9.49
N ASP A 179 18.72 -0.40 8.63
CA ASP A 179 17.84 -1.28 7.86
C ASP A 179 16.89 -2.10 8.77
N VAL A 180 15.94 -1.42 9.41
CA VAL A 180 15.18 -1.92 10.56
C VAL A 180 13.71 -1.99 10.26
N ASN A 181 13.21 -1.13 9.38
CA ASN A 181 11.80 -1.11 9.04
C ASN A 181 11.52 -2.12 7.92
N PHE A 182 10.42 -2.84 8.07
CA PHE A 182 9.88 -3.72 7.05
C PHE A 182 8.47 -3.26 6.68
N THR A 183 8.06 -3.52 5.45
CA THR A 183 6.71 -3.25 4.95
C THR A 183 5.97 -4.56 4.79
N VAL A 184 4.74 -4.64 5.30
CA VAL A 184 3.84 -5.79 5.09
C VAL A 184 2.65 -5.33 4.26
N GLU A 185 2.43 -5.99 3.13
CA GLU A 185 1.30 -5.77 2.23
C GLU A 185 0.42 -7.02 2.23
N VAL A 186 -0.78 -6.93 2.80
CA VAL A 186 -1.74 -8.02 2.91
C VAL A 186 -2.86 -7.79 1.89
N CYS A 187 -3.14 -8.80 1.06
CA CYS A 187 -4.30 -8.83 0.16
C CYS A 187 -5.23 -9.96 0.58
N MET A 188 -6.52 -9.65 0.69
CA MET A 188 -7.55 -10.54 1.23
C MET A 188 -8.68 -10.63 0.21
N THR A 189 -9.02 -11.85 -0.20
CA THR A 189 -10.11 -12.11 -1.14
C THR A 189 -11.08 -13.12 -0.53
N GLU A 190 -12.28 -13.20 -1.11
CA GLU A 190 -13.37 -14.06 -0.61
C GLU A 190 -13.67 -13.76 0.87
N LEU A 191 -13.98 -12.49 1.16
CA LEU A 191 -14.22 -12.00 2.52
C LEU A 191 -15.47 -12.66 3.12
N ASP A 192 -15.53 -12.76 4.46
CA ASP A 192 -16.76 -13.20 5.11
C ASP A 192 -17.90 -12.22 4.81
N ARG A 193 -18.97 -12.72 4.19
CA ARG A 193 -20.08 -11.88 3.71
C ARG A 193 -20.75 -11.06 4.81
N ASN A 194 -20.83 -11.57 6.04
CA ASN A 194 -21.46 -10.84 7.14
C ASN A 194 -20.56 -9.71 7.64
N LEU A 195 -19.24 -9.91 7.61
CA LEU A 195 -18.27 -8.88 7.97
C LEU A 195 -18.15 -7.83 6.85
N ALA A 196 -18.05 -8.25 5.59
CA ALA A 196 -17.99 -7.36 4.43
C ALA A 196 -19.22 -6.43 4.34
N ARG A 197 -20.42 -6.93 4.70
CA ARG A 197 -21.65 -6.13 4.74
C ARG A 197 -21.59 -4.90 5.66
N LYS A 198 -20.68 -4.87 6.64
CA LYS A 198 -20.50 -3.72 7.53
C LYS A 198 -19.87 -2.51 6.83
N PHE A 199 -19.34 -2.70 5.61
CA PHE A 199 -18.76 -1.64 4.77
C PHE A 199 -19.72 -1.15 3.68
N PHE A 200 -21.02 -1.41 3.84
CA PHE A 200 -22.08 -0.79 3.03
C PHE A 200 -22.73 0.34 3.82
N LYS A 201 -23.00 1.47 3.15
CA LYS A 201 -23.86 2.50 3.74
C LYS A 201 -25.27 1.95 3.85
N LYS A 202 -25.99 2.36 4.90
CA LYS A 202 -27.40 1.97 5.05
C LYS A 202 -28.24 2.72 4.01
N ALA A 203 -29.29 2.09 3.52
CA ALA A 203 -30.23 2.75 2.61
C ALA A 203 -30.82 4.00 3.28
N GLY A 204 -30.76 5.14 2.58
CA GLY A 204 -31.23 6.42 3.10
C GLY A 204 -30.27 7.11 4.08
N ASP A 205 -29.04 6.59 4.26
CA ASP A 205 -28.02 7.25 5.07
C ASP A 205 -27.48 8.51 4.37
N SER A 206 -27.82 9.67 4.93
CA SER A 206 -27.41 10.99 4.45
C SER A 206 -26.07 11.47 5.03
N LYS A 207 -25.36 10.63 5.80
CA LYS A 207 -24.05 10.98 6.35
C LYS A 207 -23.02 11.22 5.23
N THR A 208 -22.13 12.17 5.50
CA THR A 208 -20.92 12.40 4.70
C THR A 208 -20.02 11.18 4.75
N GLY A 209 -19.08 11.08 3.79
CA GLY A 209 -18.12 9.99 3.76
C GLY A 209 -17.29 9.88 5.05
N ASP A 210 -16.85 11.01 5.63
CA ASP A 210 -16.11 11.01 6.91
C ASP A 210 -16.96 10.51 8.08
N SER A 211 -18.22 10.98 8.19
CA SER A 211 -19.07 10.58 9.32
C SER A 211 -19.44 9.10 9.22
N ALA A 212 -19.73 8.59 8.03
CA ALA A 212 -20.02 7.18 7.82
C ALA A 212 -18.75 6.31 7.95
N GLY A 213 -17.58 6.85 7.55
CA GLY A 213 -16.27 6.21 7.74
C GLY A 213 -16.01 5.89 9.20
N LYS A 214 -16.14 6.89 10.09
CA LYS A 214 -16.00 6.72 11.54
C LYS A 214 -16.92 5.67 12.13
N ASP A 215 -18.17 5.63 11.67
CA ASP A 215 -19.11 4.59 12.10
C ASP A 215 -18.68 3.20 11.64
N MET A 216 -18.19 3.06 10.41
CA MET A 216 -17.66 1.79 9.88
C MET A 216 -16.43 1.36 10.67
N THR A 217 -15.50 2.27 10.98
CA THR A 217 -14.31 2.01 11.79
C THR A 217 -14.68 1.40 13.14
N ALA A 218 -15.54 2.08 13.90
CA ALA A 218 -15.99 1.62 15.21
C ALA A 218 -16.78 0.30 15.14
N LEU A 219 -17.67 0.15 14.15
CA LEU A 219 -18.51 -1.04 13.98
C LEU A 219 -17.71 -2.31 13.60
N THR A 220 -16.62 -2.13 12.87
CA THR A 220 -15.79 -3.22 12.34
C THR A 220 -14.62 -3.55 13.24
N GLY A 221 -14.26 -2.62 14.14
CA GLY A 221 -13.13 -2.76 15.06
C GLY A 221 -11.79 -2.45 14.39
N VAL A 222 -11.78 -1.70 13.29
CA VAL A 222 -10.55 -1.28 12.60
C VAL A 222 -9.66 -0.42 13.50
N ASP A 223 -10.26 0.40 14.37
CA ASP A 223 -9.58 1.17 15.42
C ASP A 223 -8.81 0.30 16.43
N ASN A 224 -9.22 -0.95 16.62
CA ASN A 224 -8.53 -1.87 17.53
C ASN A 224 -7.29 -2.53 16.88
N ILE A 225 -7.07 -2.37 15.57
CA ILE A 225 -5.89 -2.95 14.89
C ILE A 225 -4.61 -2.33 15.44
N ASN A 226 -4.54 -1.00 15.53
CA ASN A 226 -3.50 -0.28 16.25
C ASN A 226 -4.15 0.83 17.10
N PRO A 227 -4.37 0.60 18.40
CA PRO A 227 -5.00 1.59 19.29
C PRO A 227 -4.19 2.88 19.46
N GLY A 228 -2.90 2.89 19.15
CA GLY A 228 -2.05 4.09 19.20
C GLY A 228 -2.18 4.99 17.96
N ALA A 229 -2.75 4.47 16.87
CA ALA A 229 -2.84 5.19 15.61
C ALA A 229 -3.97 6.22 15.61
N ILE A 230 -3.69 7.39 15.04
CA ILE A 230 -4.73 8.34 14.65
C ILE A 230 -5.28 7.88 13.29
N ILE A 231 -6.59 7.65 13.24
CA ILE A 231 -7.28 7.16 12.03
C ILE A 231 -7.95 8.31 11.29
N CYS A 232 -7.73 8.34 9.98
CA CYS A 232 -8.44 9.15 9.00
C CYS A 232 -9.18 8.19 8.07
N ASP A 233 -10.50 8.13 8.19
CA ASP A 233 -11.36 7.14 7.57
C ASP A 233 -12.42 7.79 6.67
N PHE A 234 -12.84 7.05 5.64
CA PHE A 234 -13.82 7.53 4.67
C PHE A 234 -14.66 6.37 4.13
N ALA A 235 -15.98 6.55 4.12
CA ALA A 235 -16.92 5.62 3.51
C ALA A 235 -17.39 6.11 2.13
N PHE A 236 -17.41 5.21 1.15
CA PHE A 236 -17.86 5.48 -0.22
C PHE A 236 -19.33 5.10 -0.42
N ASP A 237 -19.92 5.62 -1.50
CA ASP A 237 -21.32 5.39 -1.84
C ASP A 237 -21.46 4.47 -3.07
N PRO A 238 -22.34 3.46 -3.04
CA PRO A 238 -23.17 3.03 -1.90
C PRO A 238 -22.41 2.19 -0.85
N CYS A 239 -21.17 1.79 -1.16
CA CYS A 239 -20.34 0.96 -0.32
C CYS A 239 -18.86 1.19 -0.61
N GLY A 240 -18.01 0.62 0.25
CA GLY A 240 -16.57 0.76 0.19
C GLY A 240 -16.06 1.62 1.34
N TYR A 241 -14.82 1.37 1.72
CA TYR A 241 -14.17 2.02 2.85
C TYR A 241 -12.67 2.16 2.58
N SER A 242 -12.11 3.32 2.96
CA SER A 242 -10.68 3.58 2.97
C SER A 242 -10.30 4.22 4.29
N MET A 243 -9.10 3.90 4.80
CA MET A 243 -8.52 4.63 5.92
C MET A 243 -7.01 4.67 5.86
N ASN A 244 -6.47 5.73 6.47
CA ASN A 244 -5.07 5.86 6.83
C ASN A 244 -4.94 5.95 8.35
N GLY A 245 -4.02 5.15 8.90
CA GLY A 245 -3.58 5.25 10.29
C GLY A 245 -2.19 5.87 10.33
N ILE A 246 -1.98 6.81 11.25
CA ILE A 246 -0.66 7.40 11.51
C ILE A 246 -0.27 7.17 12.97
N ASP A 247 0.94 6.65 13.19
CA ASP A 247 1.50 6.37 14.51
C ASP A 247 3.01 6.67 14.48
N GLY A 248 3.39 7.81 15.05
CA GLY A 248 4.76 8.33 14.91
C GLY A 248 5.16 8.49 13.43
N ASP A 249 6.26 7.87 13.03
CA ASP A 249 6.79 7.87 11.67
C ASP A 249 6.20 6.75 10.78
N ARG A 250 5.27 5.94 11.32
CA ARG A 250 4.70 4.77 10.64
C ARG A 250 3.29 5.05 10.17
N TYR A 251 2.98 4.52 9.00
CA TYR A 251 1.63 4.51 8.48
C TYR A 251 1.06 3.08 8.46
N SER A 252 -0.26 3.02 8.46
CA SER A 252 -1.02 1.87 7.99
C SER A 252 -2.16 2.33 7.09
N THR A 253 -2.66 1.45 6.23
CA THR A 253 -3.82 1.76 5.38
C THR A 253 -4.65 0.54 5.09
N ILE A 254 -5.97 0.73 4.94
CA ILE A 254 -6.94 -0.31 4.61
C ILE A 254 -7.84 0.19 3.48
N HIS A 255 -8.06 -0.66 2.48
CA HIS A 255 -8.99 -0.41 1.38
C HIS A 255 -9.93 -1.59 1.22
N VAL A 256 -11.23 -1.33 1.12
CA VAL A 256 -12.27 -2.38 1.12
C VAL A 256 -13.22 -2.21 -0.07
N THR A 257 -13.32 -3.27 -0.86
CA THR A 257 -14.33 -3.51 -1.89
C THR A 257 -15.23 -4.65 -1.39
N PRO A 258 -16.36 -4.36 -0.73
CA PRO A 258 -17.13 -5.37 0.00
C PRO A 258 -18.07 -6.21 -0.87
N GLU A 259 -18.18 -5.93 -2.17
CA GLU A 259 -19.14 -6.57 -3.07
C GLU A 259 -18.93 -8.08 -3.23
N ASP A 260 -20.03 -8.83 -3.22
CA ASP A 260 -20.00 -10.29 -3.41
C ASP A 260 -19.47 -10.67 -4.81
N GLY A 261 -18.64 -11.71 -4.86
CA GLY A 261 -18.07 -12.28 -6.10
C GLY A 261 -16.69 -11.75 -6.47
N TYR A 262 -16.35 -10.54 -6.05
CA TYR A 262 -15.02 -9.93 -6.21
C TYR A 262 -14.59 -9.16 -4.96
N SER A 263 -15.12 -9.56 -3.80
CA SER A 263 -14.83 -8.95 -2.49
C SER A 263 -13.33 -8.94 -2.23
N TYR A 264 -12.80 -7.78 -1.90
CA TYR A 264 -11.39 -7.54 -1.67
C TYR A 264 -11.18 -6.62 -0.49
N ALA A 265 -10.18 -6.91 0.32
CA ALA A 265 -9.64 -5.96 1.28
C ALA A 265 -8.12 -6.01 1.25
N SER A 266 -7.48 -4.86 1.44
CA SER A 266 -6.05 -4.79 1.69
C SER A 266 -5.76 -4.20 3.06
N PHE A 267 -4.62 -4.61 3.60
CA PHE A 267 -4.02 -3.96 4.76
C PHE A 267 -2.54 -3.80 4.51
N GLU A 268 -2.01 -2.61 4.71
CA GLU A 268 -0.58 -2.36 4.64
C GLU A 268 -0.13 -1.65 5.90
N CYS A 269 1.04 -2.04 6.41
CA CYS A 269 1.65 -1.40 7.56
C CYS A 269 3.17 -1.48 7.51
N VAL A 270 3.80 -0.58 8.28
CA VAL A 270 5.25 -0.58 8.52
C VAL A 270 5.50 -1.06 9.95
N GLY A 271 6.43 -2.00 10.11
CA GLY A 271 6.95 -2.42 11.42
C GLY A 271 8.47 -2.32 11.45
N SER A 272 9.06 -2.57 12.61
CA SER A 272 10.52 -2.60 12.81
C SER A 272 10.98 -3.95 13.35
N ILE A 273 12.17 -4.40 12.95
CA ILE A 273 12.80 -5.61 13.47
C ILE A 273 13.11 -5.51 14.98
N TYR A 274 13.22 -4.28 15.50
CA TYR A 274 13.42 -3.99 16.92
C TYR A 274 12.12 -3.93 17.73
N ASP A 275 10.97 -3.86 17.06
CA ASP A 275 9.70 -3.96 17.77
C ASP A 275 9.58 -5.36 18.39
N ASP A 276 8.77 -5.46 19.44
CA ASP A 276 8.36 -6.76 19.96
C ASP A 276 7.74 -7.56 18.82
N ALA A 277 8.22 -8.79 18.63
CA ALA A 277 7.72 -9.67 17.59
C ALA A 277 6.21 -9.92 17.75
N ASP A 278 5.70 -9.92 18.98
CA ASP A 278 4.30 -10.12 19.28
C ASP A 278 3.42 -8.93 18.86
N ASP A 279 3.98 -7.72 18.73
CA ASP A 279 3.24 -6.54 18.29
C ASP A 279 2.75 -6.69 16.86
N ILE A 280 3.67 -6.97 15.92
CA ILE A 280 3.30 -7.14 14.50
C ILE A 280 2.40 -8.37 14.31
N VAL A 281 2.65 -9.45 15.05
CA VAL A 281 1.78 -10.64 15.02
C VAL A 281 0.37 -10.29 15.48
N GLY A 282 0.24 -9.52 16.56
CA GLY A 282 -1.03 -9.01 17.06
C GLY A 282 -1.76 -8.11 16.06
N VAL A 283 -1.05 -7.15 15.47
CA VAL A 283 -1.57 -6.22 14.45
C VAL A 283 -2.11 -7.00 13.24
N LEU A 284 -1.31 -7.92 12.68
CA LEU A 284 -1.73 -8.73 11.54
C LEU A 284 -2.93 -9.62 11.88
N LYS A 285 -2.96 -10.21 13.07
CA LYS A 285 -4.10 -11.03 13.51
C LYS A 285 -5.38 -10.20 13.59
N ARG A 286 -5.33 -9.02 14.20
CA ARG A 286 -6.49 -8.12 14.32
C ARG A 286 -6.95 -7.66 12.94
N ALA A 287 -6.03 -7.24 12.07
CA ALA A 287 -6.36 -6.80 10.71
C ALA A 287 -7.07 -7.91 9.90
N VAL A 288 -6.56 -9.14 9.91
CA VAL A 288 -7.17 -10.26 9.18
C VAL A 288 -8.51 -10.67 9.79
N GLN A 289 -8.66 -10.56 11.11
CA GLN A 289 -9.92 -10.89 11.80
C GLN A 289 -11.06 -9.94 11.45
N VAL A 290 -10.79 -8.68 11.07
CA VAL A 290 -11.83 -7.74 10.60
C VAL A 290 -12.57 -8.31 9.39
N PHE A 291 -11.87 -9.05 8.52
CA PHE A 291 -12.41 -9.50 7.23
C PHE A 291 -12.65 -11.01 7.12
N ARG A 292 -11.91 -11.83 7.88
CA ARG A 292 -11.93 -13.31 7.83
C ARG A 292 -11.93 -13.86 6.38
N PRO A 293 -10.91 -13.56 5.58
CA PRO A 293 -10.87 -13.98 4.19
C PRO A 293 -10.73 -15.50 4.03
N ALA A 294 -11.26 -16.06 2.95
CA ALA A 294 -11.00 -17.44 2.57
C ALA A 294 -9.59 -17.61 1.96
N THR A 295 -9.12 -16.59 1.23
CA THR A 295 -7.79 -16.56 0.60
C THR A 295 -7.05 -15.28 0.98
N LEU A 296 -5.78 -15.42 1.38
CA LEU A 296 -4.95 -14.31 1.84
C LEU A 296 -3.55 -14.43 1.25
N THR A 297 -3.00 -13.33 0.75
CA THR A 297 -1.60 -13.25 0.33
C THR A 297 -0.89 -12.14 1.07
N VAL A 298 0.37 -12.36 1.43
CA VAL A 298 1.19 -11.38 2.13
C VAL A 298 2.51 -11.20 1.40
N SER A 299 2.85 -9.96 1.10
CA SER A 299 4.20 -9.58 0.70
C SER A 299 4.89 -8.89 1.86
N THR A 300 6.09 -9.33 2.20
CA THR A 300 6.95 -8.70 3.21
C THR A 300 8.21 -8.22 2.53
N THR A 301 8.46 -6.91 2.58
CA THR A 301 9.72 -6.34 2.10
C THR A 301 10.57 -5.94 3.29
N SER A 302 11.77 -6.52 3.39
CA SER A 302 12.64 -6.40 4.55
C SER A 302 14.09 -6.67 4.15
N THR A 303 15.02 -6.01 4.82
CA THR A 303 16.45 -6.31 4.78
C THR A 303 16.83 -7.48 5.70
N SER A 304 15.96 -7.84 6.65
CA SER A 304 16.08 -9.01 7.52
C SER A 304 15.32 -10.22 6.98
N HIS A 305 15.96 -11.38 7.00
CA HIS A 305 15.41 -12.65 6.52
C HIS A 305 14.41 -13.32 7.47
N GLU A 306 14.11 -12.76 8.65
CA GLU A 306 13.29 -13.45 9.66
C GLU A 306 11.84 -12.94 9.75
N VAL A 307 11.54 -11.76 9.20
CA VAL A 307 10.23 -11.11 9.36
C VAL A 307 9.06 -11.96 8.85
N TRP A 308 9.27 -12.72 7.76
CA TRP A 308 8.23 -13.57 7.16
C TRP A 308 7.75 -14.72 8.08
N THR A 309 8.59 -15.15 9.03
CA THR A 309 8.19 -16.17 10.02
C THR A 309 7.11 -15.63 10.94
N ARG A 310 7.17 -14.35 11.30
CA ARG A 310 6.15 -13.65 12.11
C ARG A 310 4.80 -13.63 11.39
N VAL A 311 4.79 -13.45 10.06
CA VAL A 311 3.56 -13.52 9.24
C VAL A 311 2.92 -14.89 9.32
N ALA A 312 3.69 -15.97 9.16
CA ALA A 312 3.16 -17.33 9.25
C ALA A 312 2.55 -17.60 10.64
N HIS A 313 3.25 -17.23 11.71
CA HIS A 313 2.77 -17.36 13.09
C HIS A 313 1.49 -16.55 13.37
N ALA A 314 1.30 -15.41 12.70
CA ALA A 314 0.07 -14.63 12.80
C ALA A 314 -1.13 -15.33 12.14
N MET A 315 -0.92 -16.00 11.00
CA MET A 315 -2.00 -16.60 10.22
C MET A 315 -2.48 -17.96 10.76
N GLU A 316 -1.58 -18.78 11.31
CA GLU A 316 -1.91 -20.15 11.75
C GLU A 316 -3.04 -20.22 12.79
N PRO A 317 -3.05 -19.41 13.88
CA PRO A 317 -4.12 -19.42 14.87
C PRO A 317 -5.48 -18.97 14.32
N LEU A 318 -5.50 -18.32 13.15
CA LEU A 318 -6.73 -17.91 12.47
C LEU A 318 -7.31 -19.03 11.58
N GLY A 319 -6.65 -20.19 11.52
CA GLY A 319 -7.06 -21.31 10.67
C GLY A 319 -6.65 -21.15 9.19
N LEU A 320 -5.76 -20.20 8.90
CA LEU A 320 -5.20 -19.95 7.57
C LEU A 320 -3.90 -20.74 7.40
N LYS A 321 -3.88 -21.69 6.46
CA LYS A 321 -2.72 -22.54 6.19
C LYS A 321 -1.87 -21.95 5.07
N CYS A 322 -0.57 -21.78 5.32
CA CYS A 322 0.40 -21.40 4.30
C CYS A 322 0.42 -22.44 3.16
N ARG A 323 0.35 -21.96 1.91
CA ARG A 323 0.32 -22.78 0.68
C ARG A 323 1.58 -22.60 -0.14
N SER A 324 2.12 -21.40 -0.19
CA SER A 324 3.39 -21.10 -0.82
C SER A 324 4.14 -20.03 -0.04
N CYS A 325 5.46 -20.09 -0.12
CA CYS A 325 6.36 -19.06 0.33
C CYS A 325 7.45 -18.97 -0.74
N VAL A 326 7.55 -17.83 -1.42
CA VAL A 326 8.58 -17.55 -2.43
C VAL A 326 9.34 -16.33 -1.96
N MET A 327 10.66 -16.36 -2.07
CA MET A 327 11.53 -15.25 -1.72
C MET A 327 12.34 -14.88 -2.94
N ASP A 328 12.58 -13.58 -3.12
CA ASP A 328 13.49 -13.06 -4.12
C ASP A 328 14.25 -11.83 -3.56
N GLU A 329 15.49 -11.67 -4.00
CA GLU A 329 16.39 -10.61 -3.53
C GLU A 329 16.44 -9.45 -4.51
N PHE A 330 16.25 -8.22 -4.03
CA PHE A 330 16.20 -7.02 -4.85
C PHE A 330 17.31 -6.06 -4.41
N PRO A 331 18.24 -5.67 -5.31
CA PRO A 331 19.34 -4.76 -4.98
C PRO A 331 18.91 -3.44 -4.34
N ALA A 332 17.70 -2.97 -4.65
CA ALA A 332 17.15 -1.69 -4.21
C ALA A 332 16.11 -1.82 -3.07
N ALA A 333 15.82 -3.05 -2.58
CA ALA A 333 14.77 -3.26 -1.58
C ALA A 333 15.06 -4.37 -0.54
N GLY A 334 16.18 -5.10 -0.68
CA GLY A 334 16.49 -6.26 0.15
C GLY A 334 15.65 -7.48 -0.25
N SER A 335 15.32 -8.31 0.73
CA SER A 335 14.50 -9.49 0.54
C SER A 335 13.03 -9.12 0.42
N ILE A 336 12.35 -9.70 -0.58
CA ILE A 336 10.90 -9.71 -0.64
C ILE A 336 10.43 -11.15 -0.52
N VAL A 337 9.54 -11.39 0.44
CA VAL A 337 8.92 -12.70 0.67
C VAL A 337 7.43 -12.59 0.35
N PHE A 338 6.95 -13.45 -0.55
CA PHE A 338 5.55 -13.57 -0.92
C PHE A 338 4.97 -14.90 -0.43
N GLN A 339 4.00 -14.81 0.47
CA GLN A 339 3.31 -15.95 1.04
C GLN A 339 1.85 -15.98 0.62
N SER A 340 1.30 -17.18 0.39
CA SER A 340 -0.13 -17.38 0.17
C SER A 340 -0.71 -18.30 1.21
N PHE A 341 -1.94 -18.03 1.63
CA PHE A 341 -2.65 -18.74 2.68
C PHE A 341 -4.09 -18.99 2.25
N THR A 342 -4.65 -20.12 2.66
CA THR A 342 -6.08 -20.38 2.51
C THR A 342 -6.69 -20.94 3.78
N ALA A 343 -7.94 -20.59 4.05
CA ALA A 343 -8.71 -21.16 5.13
C ALA A 343 -8.81 -22.68 4.95
N ALA A 344 -8.74 -23.43 6.06
CA ALA A 344 -9.09 -24.84 6.01
C ALA A 344 -10.54 -24.96 5.55
N ARG A 345 -10.81 -25.72 4.47
CA ARG A 345 -12.18 -26.01 4.02
C ARG A 345 -12.97 -26.55 5.22
N ARG A 346 -14.06 -25.86 5.60
CA ARG A 346 -15.07 -26.44 6.48
C ARG A 346 -15.59 -27.69 5.78
N LYS A 347 -15.33 -28.86 6.37
CA LYS A 347 -15.88 -30.13 5.89
C LYS A 347 -17.39 -30.14 6.08
#